data_AF-A0A923TFS4-F1
#
_entry.id   AF-A0A923TFS4-F1
#
_cell.length_a   1.000
_cell.length_b   1.000
_cell.length_c   1.000
_cell.angle_alpha   90.00
_cell.angle_beta   90.00
_cell.angle_gamma   90.00
#
_symmetry.space_group_name_H-M   'P 1'
#
loop_
_entity.id
_entity.type
_entity.pdbx_description
1 polymer ?
#
loop_
_entity_poly.entity_id
_entity_poly.type
_entity_poly.pdbx_seq_one_letter_code
_entity_poly.pdbx_strand_id
1 'polypeptide(L)'
;MLPLRIGLQSRIIKIPTASLILMALMAVHSVLTHQNLFLLFGNLLVFAVFAFFLEQRLGPIGMVALFVAGYFGANLAQSPFLRTPSYLIGPNGAVCACIGAFAIYFWNEKMCISKYTVPSWGYLGGFFVMAFLMSPTPIGALAGAMGGAIFALLQMEIFPLKKTFLFRQEQKLYYQAKETENLDEKLAIFAEIHRLNKESFYSFRALFLYFCRQGFQIKNFHKNDRIFIANILTSCFNHLEKNSKYDLTQEIISMTPLSWSLAKLKLKAPPQNIIDRAQYFRKLNDYVQTLRLYDLFMDKFAAHPKAQEVQADIMKIFDHIEKFPSERKAQTLDMLLVYTDSHPDNHFQTQLKQLIHQVHREEKNAIG
;
A
#
# COMPACT_ATOMS: atom_id res chain seq x y z
N MET A 1 53.77 -35.70 -15.18
CA MET A 1 52.59 -34.82 -15.26
C MET A 1 52.13 -34.79 -16.71
N LEU A 2 51.04 -35.49 -17.04
CA LEU A 2 50.44 -35.53 -18.39
C LEU A 2 49.23 -34.60 -18.42
N PRO A 3 49.09 -33.71 -19.42
CA PRO A 3 47.95 -32.81 -19.51
C PRO A 3 46.72 -33.56 -20.03
N LEU A 4 45.66 -33.61 -19.21
CA LEU A 4 44.35 -34.12 -19.63
C LEU A 4 43.70 -33.10 -20.58
N ARG A 5 43.83 -33.33 -21.88
CA ARG A 5 43.13 -32.56 -22.92
C ARG A 5 41.71 -33.11 -23.06
N ILE A 6 40.77 -32.57 -22.29
CA ILE A 6 39.34 -32.90 -22.45
C ILE A 6 38.86 -32.21 -23.73
N GLY A 7 38.88 -32.95 -24.83
CA GLY A 7 38.29 -32.55 -26.11
C GLY A 7 36.77 -32.58 -26.02
N LEU A 8 36.16 -31.52 -25.50
CA LEU A 8 34.72 -31.25 -25.68
C LEU A 8 34.49 -30.87 -27.16
N GLN A 9 34.38 -31.87 -28.03
CA GLN A 9 33.77 -31.67 -29.35
C GLN A 9 32.31 -31.31 -29.11
N SER A 10 31.97 -30.03 -29.22
CA SER A 10 30.60 -29.55 -29.25
C SER A 10 29.91 -30.09 -30.50
N ARG A 11 29.34 -31.30 -30.41
CA ARG A 11 28.39 -31.79 -31.41
C ARG A 11 27.17 -30.89 -31.31
N ILE A 12 27.11 -29.89 -32.18
CA ILE A 12 25.91 -29.09 -32.42
C ILE A 12 24.87 -30.04 -33.00
N ILE A 13 23.99 -30.56 -32.14
CA ILE A 13 22.82 -31.32 -32.56
C ILE A 13 21.92 -30.34 -33.31
N LYS A 14 21.89 -30.44 -34.65
CA LYS A 14 20.94 -29.70 -35.48
C LYS A 14 19.56 -30.30 -35.24
N ILE A 15 18.82 -29.73 -34.30
CA ILE A 15 17.40 -30.05 -34.13
C ILE A 15 16.68 -29.47 -35.35
N PRO A 16 15.96 -30.27 -36.15
CA PRO A 16 15.21 -29.77 -37.29
C PRO A 16 14.19 -28.72 -36.84
N THR A 17 14.11 -27.59 -37.54
CA THR A 17 13.15 -26.51 -37.25
C THR A 17 11.71 -27.01 -37.21
N ALA A 18 11.35 -27.99 -38.06
CA ALA A 18 10.04 -28.64 -38.04
C ALA A 18 9.73 -29.38 -36.73
N SER A 19 10.71 -30.02 -36.11
CA SER A 19 10.55 -30.71 -34.82
C SER A 19 10.32 -29.72 -33.68
N LEU A 20 10.99 -28.55 -33.72
CA LEU A 20 10.76 -27.47 -32.75
C LEU A 20 9.34 -26.90 -32.86
N ILE A 21 8.86 -26.67 -34.08
CA ILE A 21 7.50 -26.18 -34.33
C ILE A 21 6.47 -27.20 -33.83
N LEU A 22 6.65 -28.49 -34.12
CA LEU A 22 5.76 -29.54 -33.66
C LEU A 22 5.75 -29.66 -32.13
N MET A 23 6.92 -29.60 -31.48
CA MET A 23 7.03 -29.60 -30.02
C MET A 23 6.32 -28.39 -29.39
N ALA A 24 6.44 -27.21 -30.00
CA ALA A 24 5.74 -26.01 -29.54
C ALA A 24 4.21 -26.15 -29.68
N LEU A 25 3.73 -26.65 -30.82
CA LEU A 25 2.30 -26.88 -31.05
C LEU A 25 1.72 -27.92 -30.09
N MET A 26 2.45 -29.01 -29.85
CA MET A 26 2.07 -30.03 -28.87
C MET A 26 2.04 -29.46 -27.44
N ALA A 27 3.01 -28.62 -27.07
CA ALA A 27 3.03 -27.95 -25.77
C ALA A 27 1.84 -26.99 -25.60
N VAL A 28 1.52 -26.19 -26.62
CA VAL A 28 0.35 -25.30 -26.59
C VAL A 28 -0.94 -26.10 -26.51
N HIS A 29 -1.08 -27.16 -27.32
CA HIS A 29 -2.26 -28.01 -27.28
C HIS A 29 -2.43 -28.69 -25.91
N SER A 30 -1.34 -29.17 -25.32
CA SER A 30 -1.31 -29.78 -23.99
C SER A 30 -1.81 -28.86 -22.90
N VAL A 31 -1.40 -27.60 -22.95
CA VAL A 31 -1.88 -26.54 -22.05
C VAL A 31 -3.38 -26.30 -22.19
N LEU A 32 -3.99 -26.57 -23.35
CA LEU A 32 -5.42 -26.34 -23.57
C LEU A 32 -6.26 -27.58 -23.27
N THR A 33 -5.67 -28.79 -23.31
CA THR A 33 -6.39 -30.03 -23.03
C THR A 33 -6.59 -30.27 -21.54
N HIS A 34 -7.82 -30.59 -21.15
CA HIS A 34 -8.21 -30.88 -19.77
C HIS A 34 -8.88 -32.25 -19.69
N GLN A 35 -8.60 -32.98 -18.61
CA GLN A 35 -9.17 -34.32 -18.40
C GLN A 35 -10.67 -34.28 -18.09
N ASN A 36 -11.12 -33.23 -17.40
CA ASN A 36 -12.52 -33.02 -17.04
C ASN A 36 -12.84 -31.53 -16.88
N LEU A 37 -14.13 -31.20 -16.92
CA LEU A 37 -14.63 -29.82 -16.79
C LEU A 37 -14.31 -29.19 -15.43
N PHE A 38 -14.27 -29.99 -14.36
CA PHE A 38 -13.99 -29.49 -13.01
C PHE A 38 -12.55 -28.98 -12.88
N LEU A 39 -11.58 -29.70 -13.44
CA LEU A 39 -10.17 -29.29 -13.49
C LEU A 39 -9.98 -28.06 -14.36
N LEU A 40 -10.67 -27.97 -15.50
CA LEU A 40 -10.70 -26.77 -16.33
C LEU A 40 -11.21 -25.55 -15.54
N PHE A 41 -12.36 -25.69 -14.88
CA PHE A 41 -12.94 -24.61 -14.10
C PHE A 41 -12.03 -24.17 -12.94
N GLY A 42 -11.43 -25.13 -12.22
CA GLY A 42 -10.47 -24.84 -11.15
C GLY A 42 -9.24 -24.09 -11.66
N ASN A 43 -8.66 -24.54 -12.78
CA ASN A 43 -7.52 -23.87 -13.41
C ASN A 43 -7.85 -22.45 -13.87
N LEU A 44 -9.00 -22.26 -14.51
CA LEU A 44 -9.46 -20.94 -14.96
C LEU A 44 -9.73 -20.01 -13.78
N LEU A 45 -10.30 -20.51 -12.68
CA LEU A 45 -10.55 -19.72 -11.49
C LEU A 45 -9.24 -19.26 -10.83
N VAL A 46 -8.30 -20.18 -10.62
CA VAL A 46 -6.97 -19.86 -10.09
C VAL A 46 -6.28 -18.85 -11.02
N PHE A 47 -6.30 -19.11 -12.32
CA PHE A 47 -5.70 -18.23 -13.30
C PHE A 47 -6.34 -16.83 -13.26
N ALA A 48 -7.67 -16.72 -13.31
CA ALA A 48 -8.36 -15.43 -13.25
C ALA A 48 -8.03 -14.62 -11.99
N VAL A 49 -7.91 -15.29 -10.83
CA VAL A 49 -7.59 -14.62 -9.57
C VAL A 49 -6.14 -14.14 -9.53
N PHE A 50 -5.17 -14.99 -9.87
CA PHE A 50 -3.74 -14.66 -9.71
C PHE A 50 -3.12 -13.97 -10.93
N ALA A 51 -3.53 -14.34 -12.15
CA ALA A 51 -2.94 -13.84 -13.38
C ALA A 51 -3.10 -12.32 -13.51
N PHE A 52 -4.23 -11.75 -13.09
CA PHE A 52 -4.44 -10.30 -13.14
C PHE A 52 -3.36 -9.54 -12.36
N PHE A 53 -3.08 -9.94 -11.12
CA PHE A 53 -2.04 -9.31 -10.29
C PHE A 53 -0.62 -9.59 -10.79
N LEU A 54 -0.37 -10.82 -11.25
CA LEU A 54 0.92 -11.21 -11.81
C LEU A 54 1.22 -10.49 -13.12
N GLU A 55 0.25 -10.33 -14.00
CA GLU A 55 0.37 -9.58 -15.25
C GLU A 55 0.63 -8.09 -14.97
N GLN A 56 -0.04 -7.49 -13.98
CA GLN A 56 0.27 -6.12 -13.56
C GLN A 56 1.69 -5.97 -13.00
N ARG A 57 2.22 -7.02 -12.36
CA ARG A 57 3.57 -7.04 -11.79
C ARG A 57 4.65 -7.29 -12.84
N LEU A 58 4.43 -8.27 -13.71
CA LEU A 58 5.41 -8.83 -14.66
C LEU A 58 5.30 -8.21 -16.05
N GLY A 59 4.13 -7.66 -16.39
CA GLY A 59 3.70 -7.39 -17.76
C GLY A 59 3.23 -8.65 -18.50
N PRO A 60 2.60 -8.49 -19.68
CA PRO A 60 2.06 -9.62 -20.45
C PRO A 60 3.15 -10.63 -20.85
N ILE A 61 4.32 -10.15 -21.27
CA ILE A 61 5.45 -11.00 -21.69
C ILE A 61 5.99 -11.81 -20.50
N GLY A 62 6.16 -11.17 -19.34
CA GLY A 62 6.63 -11.86 -18.14
C GLY A 62 5.62 -12.89 -17.64
N MET A 63 4.32 -12.64 -17.79
CA MET A 63 3.27 -13.62 -17.49
C MET A 63 3.33 -14.84 -18.41
N VAL A 64 3.51 -14.65 -19.72
CA VAL A 64 3.70 -15.74 -20.68
C VAL A 64 4.96 -16.54 -20.34
N ALA A 65 6.07 -15.87 -20.06
CA ALA A 65 7.33 -16.52 -19.68
C ALA A 65 7.19 -17.36 -18.40
N LEU A 66 6.50 -16.82 -17.37
CA LEU A 66 6.18 -17.56 -16.15
C LEU A 66 5.35 -18.81 -16.45
N PHE A 67 4.32 -18.68 -17.28
CA PHE A 67 3.42 -19.79 -17.62
C PHE A 67 4.17 -20.91 -18.36
N VAL A 68 5.02 -20.54 -19.32
CA VAL A 68 5.87 -21.46 -20.07
C VAL A 68 6.90 -22.13 -19.16
N ALA A 69 7.58 -21.36 -18.29
CA ALA A 69 8.55 -21.89 -17.34
C ALA A 69 7.91 -22.90 -16.37
N GLY A 70 6.72 -22.58 -15.86
CA GLY A 70 5.92 -23.46 -15.02
C GLY A 70 5.52 -24.76 -15.71
N TYR A 71 5.04 -24.66 -16.95
CA TYR A 71 4.69 -25.82 -17.76
C TYR A 71 5.88 -26.76 -17.97
N PHE A 72 7.01 -26.25 -18.45
CA PHE A 72 8.21 -27.05 -18.67
C PHE A 72 8.79 -27.61 -17.37
N GLY A 73 8.84 -26.80 -16.31
CA GLY A 73 9.32 -27.24 -15.00
C GLY A 73 8.53 -28.42 -14.44
N ALA A 74 7.18 -28.36 -14.54
CA ALA A 74 6.32 -29.45 -14.11
C ALA A 74 6.51 -30.71 -14.97
N ASN A 75 6.59 -30.57 -16.30
CA ASN A 75 6.79 -31.69 -17.20
C ASN A 75 8.14 -32.40 -16.97
N LEU A 76 9.22 -31.63 -16.80
CA LEU A 76 10.54 -32.17 -16.53
C LEU A 76 10.59 -32.93 -15.20
N ALA A 77 10.04 -32.34 -14.13
CA ALA A 77 10.05 -32.96 -12.81
C ALA A 77 9.22 -34.25 -12.74
N GLN A 78 8.15 -34.33 -13.53
CA GLN A 78 7.26 -35.49 -13.54
C GLN A 78 7.71 -36.59 -14.50
N SER A 79 8.51 -36.27 -15.52
CA SER A 79 8.98 -37.22 -16.54
C SER A 79 9.55 -38.54 -16.00
N PRO A 80 10.30 -38.59 -14.87
CA PRO A 80 10.83 -39.86 -14.35
C PRO A 80 9.77 -40.77 -13.72
N PHE A 81 8.59 -40.24 -13.41
CA PHE A 81 7.51 -40.95 -12.71
C PHE A 81 6.41 -41.44 -13.67
N LEU A 82 6.47 -41.09 -14.94
CA LEU A 82 5.51 -41.52 -15.96
C LEU A 82 5.91 -42.89 -16.53
N ARG A 83 5.07 -43.91 -16.31
CA ARG A 83 5.29 -45.29 -16.83
C ARG A 83 5.01 -45.43 -18.32
N THR A 84 4.18 -44.56 -18.88
CA THR A 84 3.89 -44.47 -20.31
C THR A 84 4.18 -43.04 -20.76
N PRO A 85 4.53 -42.82 -22.03
CA PRO A 85 4.68 -41.47 -22.58
C PRO A 85 3.30 -40.83 -22.73
N SER A 86 2.65 -40.54 -21.60
CA SER A 86 1.46 -39.70 -21.51
C SER A 86 1.94 -38.26 -21.62
N TYR A 87 2.05 -37.79 -22.85
CA TYR A 87 2.62 -36.48 -23.24
C TYR A 87 1.84 -35.24 -22.78
N LEU A 88 0.81 -35.39 -21.94
CA LEU A 88 -0.13 -34.30 -21.64
C LEU A 88 -0.29 -34.14 -20.13
N ILE A 89 0.75 -33.61 -19.49
CA ILE A 89 0.57 -32.97 -18.19
C ILE A 89 -0.11 -31.65 -18.51
N GLY A 90 -1.44 -31.64 -18.30
CA GLY A 90 -2.29 -30.49 -18.60
C GLY A 90 -1.84 -29.21 -17.89
N PRO A 91 -2.57 -28.10 -18.06
CA PRO A 91 -2.15 -26.76 -17.65
C PRO A 91 -1.90 -26.57 -16.14
N ASN A 92 -2.16 -27.58 -15.31
CA ASN A 92 -2.03 -27.50 -13.87
C ASN A 92 -0.62 -27.08 -13.41
N GLY A 93 0.45 -27.56 -14.05
CA GLY A 93 1.81 -27.16 -13.71
C GLY A 93 2.07 -25.66 -13.93
N ALA A 94 1.54 -25.12 -15.02
CA ALA A 94 1.65 -23.69 -15.34
C ALA A 94 0.80 -22.82 -14.40
N VAL A 95 -0.41 -23.26 -14.08
CA VAL A 95 -1.28 -22.61 -13.11
C VAL A 95 -0.65 -22.61 -11.70
N CYS A 96 -0.05 -23.74 -11.29
CA CYS A 96 0.68 -23.82 -10.02
C CYS A 96 1.89 -22.89 -9.99
N ALA A 97 2.57 -22.68 -11.13
CA ALA A 97 3.63 -21.69 -11.21
C ALA A 97 3.12 -20.25 -10.95
N CYS A 98 1.90 -19.92 -11.39
CA CYS A 98 1.26 -18.65 -11.00
C CYS A 98 1.10 -18.57 -9.48
N ILE A 99 0.62 -19.62 -8.82
CA ILE A 99 0.49 -19.67 -7.35
C ILE A 99 1.86 -19.46 -6.69
N GLY A 100 2.90 -20.17 -7.15
CA GLY A 100 4.25 -20.07 -6.61
C GLY A 100 4.87 -18.68 -6.78
N ALA A 101 4.74 -18.10 -7.98
CA ALA A 101 5.22 -16.73 -8.23
C ALA A 101 4.45 -15.71 -7.39
N PHE A 102 3.13 -15.87 -7.26
CA PHE A 102 2.30 -14.98 -6.46
C PHE A 102 2.67 -15.04 -4.97
N ALA A 103 3.00 -16.23 -4.47
CA ALA A 103 3.50 -16.40 -3.11
C ALA A 103 4.76 -15.58 -2.86
N ILE A 104 5.71 -15.56 -3.80
CA ILE A 104 6.94 -14.77 -3.66
C ILE A 104 6.65 -13.26 -3.74
N TYR A 105 5.85 -12.82 -4.71
CA TYR A 105 5.62 -11.38 -4.91
C TYR A 105 4.74 -10.74 -3.84
N PHE A 106 3.76 -11.48 -3.32
CA PHE A 106 2.66 -10.89 -2.58
C PHE A 106 2.46 -11.50 -1.19
N TRP A 107 3.40 -12.30 -0.65
CA TRP A 107 3.24 -13.03 0.63
C TRP A 107 2.64 -12.22 1.80
N ASN A 108 3.06 -10.96 1.92
CA ASN A 108 2.65 -10.07 3.02
C ASN A 108 1.54 -9.08 2.63
N GLU A 109 1.09 -9.13 1.38
CA GLU A 109 0.15 -8.17 0.82
C GLU A 109 -1.29 -8.56 1.09
N LYS A 110 -2.15 -7.54 1.17
CA LYS A 110 -3.59 -7.73 1.35
C LYS A 110 -4.27 -7.55 0.01
N MET A 111 -5.04 -8.56 -0.37
CA MET A 111 -5.75 -8.55 -1.64
C MET A 111 -7.22 -8.25 -1.38
N CYS A 112 -7.80 -7.42 -2.25
CA CYS A 112 -9.21 -7.11 -2.20
C CYS A 112 -9.92 -7.90 -3.30
N ILE A 113 -10.70 -8.91 -2.91
CA ILE A 113 -11.62 -9.59 -3.83
C ILE A 113 -13.03 -9.11 -3.48
N SER A 114 -13.62 -8.34 -4.38
CA SER A 114 -14.91 -7.68 -4.15
C SER A 114 -14.85 -6.69 -2.97
N LYS A 115 -15.60 -6.94 -1.87
CA LYS A 115 -15.67 -6.08 -0.68
C LYS A 115 -14.77 -6.54 0.47
N TYR A 116 -14.17 -7.73 0.36
CA TYR A 116 -13.40 -8.33 1.45
C TYR A 116 -11.91 -8.19 1.19
N THR A 117 -11.19 -7.77 2.23
CA THR A 117 -9.74 -7.70 2.24
C THR A 117 -9.20 -8.89 3.03
N VAL A 118 -8.53 -9.81 2.34
CA VAL A 118 -7.97 -11.01 2.96
C VAL A 118 -6.45 -10.99 2.69
N PRO A 119 -5.62 -11.41 3.66
CA PRO A 119 -4.19 -11.53 3.41
C PRO A 119 -3.92 -12.57 2.32
N SER A 120 -2.95 -12.30 1.46
CA SER A 120 -2.57 -13.15 0.32
C SER A 120 -2.28 -14.60 0.73
N TRP A 121 -1.64 -14.82 1.88
CA TRP A 121 -1.35 -16.17 2.40
C TRP A 121 -2.61 -17.01 2.61
N GLY A 122 -3.74 -16.37 2.96
CA GLY A 122 -5.03 -17.06 3.09
C GLY A 122 -5.54 -17.57 1.75
N TYR A 123 -5.43 -16.75 0.70
CA TYR A 123 -5.76 -17.16 -0.67
C TYR A 123 -4.84 -18.27 -1.15
N LEU A 124 -3.53 -18.12 -0.94
CA LEU A 124 -2.53 -19.09 -1.32
C LEU A 124 -2.79 -20.45 -0.68
N GLY A 125 -3.07 -20.48 0.63
CA GLY A 125 -3.40 -21.73 1.33
C GLY A 125 -4.62 -22.42 0.74
N GLY A 126 -5.73 -21.68 0.55
CA GLY A 126 -6.97 -22.24 -0.01
C GLY A 126 -6.80 -22.77 -1.44
N PHE A 127 -6.18 -21.98 -2.32
CA PHE A 127 -5.98 -22.38 -3.71
C PHE A 127 -4.89 -23.45 -3.88
N PHE A 128 -3.87 -23.46 -3.03
CA PHE A 128 -2.86 -24.53 -3.06
C PHE A 128 -3.47 -25.87 -2.64
N VAL A 129 -4.28 -25.89 -1.57
CA VAL A 129 -5.02 -27.11 -1.16
C VAL A 129 -5.96 -27.57 -2.28
N MET A 130 -6.73 -26.63 -2.88
CA MET A 130 -7.62 -26.96 -4.00
C MET A 130 -6.84 -27.51 -5.20
N ALA A 131 -5.77 -26.84 -5.64
CA ALA A 131 -4.95 -27.28 -6.76
C ALA A 131 -4.28 -28.63 -6.51
N PHE A 132 -3.86 -28.90 -5.26
CA PHE A 132 -3.26 -30.17 -4.87
C PHE A 132 -4.28 -31.31 -4.85
N LEU A 133 -5.46 -31.10 -4.23
CA LEU A 133 -6.53 -32.11 -4.16
C LEU A 133 -7.15 -32.41 -5.53
N MET A 134 -7.17 -31.43 -6.43
CA MET A 134 -7.70 -31.59 -7.79
C MET A 134 -6.65 -32.10 -8.78
N SER A 135 -5.36 -32.07 -8.43
CA SER A 135 -4.30 -32.53 -9.32
C SER A 135 -4.29 -34.05 -9.39
N PRO A 136 -4.37 -34.65 -10.60
CA PRO A 136 -4.07 -36.08 -10.75
C PRO A 136 -2.60 -36.38 -10.42
N THR A 137 -1.74 -35.36 -10.38
CA THR A 137 -0.28 -35.48 -10.30
C THR A 137 0.27 -34.43 -9.32
N PRO A 138 0.24 -34.71 -8.00
CA PRO A 138 0.66 -33.73 -7.00
C PRO A 138 2.12 -33.27 -7.13
N ILE A 139 3.00 -34.16 -7.62
CA ILE A 139 4.41 -33.86 -7.89
C ILE A 139 4.55 -32.78 -8.98
N GLY A 140 3.79 -32.89 -10.07
CA GLY A 140 3.80 -31.91 -11.16
C GLY A 140 3.30 -30.53 -10.71
N ALA A 141 2.25 -30.52 -9.88
CA ALA A 141 1.73 -29.29 -9.27
C ALA A 141 2.78 -28.61 -8.37
N LEU A 142 3.41 -29.38 -7.46
CA LEU A 142 4.46 -28.87 -6.57
C LEU A 142 5.67 -28.35 -7.36
N ALA A 143 6.13 -29.10 -8.36
CA ALA A 143 7.23 -28.68 -9.22
C ALA A 143 6.91 -27.41 -10.02
N GLY A 144 5.68 -27.29 -10.53
CA GLY A 144 5.19 -26.07 -11.17
C GLY A 144 5.24 -24.87 -10.21
N ALA A 145 4.72 -25.02 -8.99
CA ALA A 145 4.78 -23.97 -7.96
C ALA A 145 6.22 -23.57 -7.61
N MET A 146 7.12 -24.53 -7.42
CA MET A 146 8.54 -24.26 -7.19
C MET A 146 9.19 -23.53 -8.37
N GLY A 147 8.89 -23.95 -9.60
CA GLY A 147 9.38 -23.29 -10.82
C GLY A 147 8.92 -21.83 -10.90
N GLY A 148 7.65 -21.56 -10.59
CA GLY A 148 7.12 -20.20 -10.52
C GLY A 148 7.76 -19.35 -9.41
N ALA A 149 8.01 -19.94 -8.24
CA ALA A 149 8.70 -19.26 -7.15
C ALA A 149 10.15 -18.90 -7.53
N ILE A 150 10.90 -19.83 -8.13
CA ILE A 150 12.26 -19.59 -8.62
C ILE A 150 12.25 -18.51 -9.70
N PHE A 151 11.33 -18.57 -10.66
CA PHE A 151 11.16 -17.54 -11.68
C PHE A 151 10.94 -16.17 -11.04
N ALA A 152 10.04 -16.07 -10.05
CA ALA A 152 9.75 -14.82 -9.38
C ALA A 152 10.97 -14.25 -8.66
N LEU A 153 11.74 -15.10 -7.96
CA LEU A 153 12.98 -14.71 -7.29
C LEU A 153 14.02 -14.17 -8.28
N LEU A 154 14.29 -14.90 -9.37
CA LEU A 154 15.21 -14.46 -10.42
C LEU A 154 14.75 -13.15 -11.08
N GLN A 155 13.46 -13.03 -11.35
CA GLN A 155 12.89 -11.83 -11.94
C GLN A 155 12.96 -10.62 -10.99
N MET A 156 12.84 -10.83 -9.67
CA MET A 156 13.05 -9.77 -8.67
C MET A 156 14.50 -9.31 -8.61
N GLU A 157 15.45 -10.20 -8.89
CA GLU A 157 16.88 -9.87 -8.95
C GLU A 157 17.22 -9.09 -10.23
N ILE A 158 16.72 -9.53 -11.39
CA ILE A 158 16.98 -8.88 -12.68
C ILE A 158 16.26 -7.53 -12.78
N PHE A 159 15.03 -7.45 -12.27
CA PHE A 159 14.21 -6.25 -12.33
C PHE A 159 13.72 -5.85 -10.93
N PRO A 160 14.61 -5.32 -10.09
CA PRO A 160 14.27 -4.99 -8.71
C PRO A 160 13.23 -3.88 -8.68
N LEU A 161 12.05 -4.21 -8.14
CA LEU A 161 11.09 -3.19 -7.72
C LEU A 161 11.41 -2.79 -6.29
N LYS A 162 11.43 -1.50 -6.00
CA LYS A 162 11.52 -1.04 -4.61
C LYS A 162 10.38 -1.69 -3.82
N LYS A 163 10.69 -2.22 -2.63
CA LYS A 163 9.72 -2.87 -1.72
C LYS A 163 8.47 -2.04 -1.41
N THR A 164 8.53 -0.75 -1.72
CA THR A 164 7.49 0.25 -1.52
C THR A 164 6.38 0.21 -2.56
N PHE A 165 6.65 -0.36 -3.74
CA PHE A 165 5.71 -0.44 -4.85
C PHE A 165 5.25 -1.88 -5.06
N LEU A 166 3.97 -2.03 -5.42
CA LEU A 166 3.39 -3.31 -5.79
C LEU A 166 3.50 -3.56 -7.29
N PHE A 167 3.49 -2.51 -8.12
CA PHE A 167 3.48 -2.65 -9.57
C PHE A 167 4.54 -1.79 -10.24
N ARG A 168 5.04 -2.23 -11.41
CA ARG A 168 5.97 -1.43 -12.23
C ARG A 168 5.31 -0.13 -12.72
N GLN A 169 4.03 -0.20 -13.07
CA GLN A 169 3.26 0.97 -13.49
C GLN A 169 3.16 2.01 -12.37
N GLU A 170 2.95 1.57 -11.13
CA GLU A 170 2.94 2.44 -9.95
C GLU A 170 4.27 3.20 -9.79
N GLN A 171 5.40 2.48 -9.92
CA GLN A 171 6.72 3.09 -9.85
C GLN A 171 6.96 4.09 -11.00
N LYS A 172 6.54 3.75 -12.23
CA LYS A 172 6.65 4.64 -13.39
C LYS A 172 5.85 5.94 -13.18
N LEU A 173 4.59 5.81 -12.77
CA LEU A 173 3.71 6.93 -12.47
C LEU A 173 4.28 7.78 -11.33
N TYR A 174 4.85 7.16 -10.30
CA TYR A 174 5.49 7.89 -9.21
C TYR A 174 6.65 8.77 -9.68
N TYR A 175 7.52 8.25 -10.55
CA TYR A 175 8.62 9.05 -11.11
C TYR A 175 8.12 10.12 -12.07
N GLN A 176 7.11 9.82 -12.89
CA GLN A 176 6.44 10.82 -13.73
C GLN A 176 5.87 11.95 -12.86
N ALA A 177 5.14 11.63 -11.79
CA ALA A 177 4.61 12.61 -10.87
C ALA A 177 5.71 13.46 -10.22
N LYS A 178 6.90 12.90 -9.97
CA LYS A 178 8.02 13.64 -9.39
C LYS A 178 8.57 14.69 -10.38
N GLU A 179 8.54 14.41 -11.67
CA GLU A 179 9.03 15.26 -12.76
C GLU A 179 7.98 16.29 -13.23
N THR A 180 6.69 15.98 -13.10
CA THR A 180 5.61 16.89 -13.49
C THR A 180 5.60 18.15 -12.61
N GLU A 181 5.68 19.35 -13.19
CA GLU A 181 5.58 20.62 -12.46
C GLU A 181 4.12 21.06 -12.25
N ASN A 182 3.26 20.84 -13.25
CA ASN A 182 1.85 21.19 -13.20
C ASN A 182 1.12 20.42 -12.08
N LEU A 183 0.40 21.16 -11.22
CA LEU A 183 -0.25 20.55 -10.06
C LEU A 183 -1.42 19.63 -10.43
N ASP A 184 -2.26 20.03 -11.37
CA ASP A 184 -3.47 19.29 -11.74
C ASP A 184 -3.10 17.97 -12.41
N GLU A 185 -2.09 18.00 -13.28
CA GLU A 185 -1.55 16.79 -13.91
C GLU A 185 -0.90 15.87 -12.86
N LYS A 186 -0.09 16.43 -11.95
CA LYS A 186 0.52 15.67 -10.84
C LYS A 186 -0.56 15.03 -9.96
N LEU A 187 -1.64 15.75 -9.66
CA LEU A 187 -2.79 15.23 -8.91
C LEU A 187 -3.48 14.07 -9.62
N ALA A 188 -3.68 14.18 -10.94
CA ALA A 188 -4.24 13.10 -11.76
C ALA A 188 -3.36 11.85 -11.73
N ILE A 189 -2.03 12.01 -11.81
CA ILE A 189 -1.09 10.88 -11.73
C ILE A 189 -1.17 10.21 -10.35
N PHE A 190 -1.21 10.98 -9.26
CA PHE A 190 -1.34 10.41 -7.91
C PHE A 190 -2.72 9.77 -7.67
N ALA A 191 -3.79 10.29 -8.28
CA ALA A 191 -5.10 9.66 -8.25
C ALA A 191 -5.08 8.29 -8.95
N GLU A 192 -4.35 8.18 -10.06
CA GLU A 192 -4.16 6.91 -10.75
C GLU A 192 -3.32 5.92 -9.92
N ILE A 193 -2.25 6.39 -9.26
CA ILE A 193 -1.49 5.58 -8.31
C ILE A 193 -2.40 5.09 -7.17
N HIS A 194 -3.26 5.95 -6.61
CA HIS A 194 -4.22 5.57 -5.58
C HIS A 194 -5.22 4.52 -6.07
N ARG A 195 -5.65 4.61 -7.34
CA ARG A 195 -6.55 3.64 -7.98
C ARG A 195 -5.89 2.27 -8.11
N LEU A 196 -4.61 2.22 -8.49
CA LEU A 196 -3.83 1.00 -8.63
C LEU A 196 -3.51 0.35 -7.26
N ASN A 197 -3.09 1.17 -6.29
CA ASN A 197 -2.69 0.72 -4.97
C ASN A 197 -3.19 1.69 -3.89
N LYS A 198 -4.36 1.37 -3.33
CA LYS A 198 -4.97 2.15 -2.24
C LYS A 198 -4.15 2.19 -0.96
N GLU A 199 -3.21 1.26 -0.79
CA GLU A 199 -2.33 1.16 0.37
C GLU A 199 -0.90 1.68 0.07
N SER A 200 -0.67 2.37 -1.04
CA SER A 200 0.63 2.96 -1.43
C SER A 200 1.08 4.09 -0.50
N PHE A 201 1.56 3.73 0.70
CA PHE A 201 1.99 4.68 1.71
C PHE A 201 2.99 5.70 1.17
N TYR A 202 3.94 5.26 0.35
CA TYR A 202 5.00 6.12 -0.19
C TYR A 202 4.48 7.17 -1.17
N SER A 203 3.52 6.79 -2.02
CA SER A 203 2.92 7.72 -2.97
C SER A 203 2.07 8.75 -2.24
N PHE A 204 1.31 8.34 -1.22
CA PHE A 204 0.55 9.28 -0.39
C PHE A 204 1.47 10.20 0.42
N ARG A 205 2.53 9.67 1.01
CA ARG A 205 3.51 10.49 1.74
C ARG A 205 4.17 11.50 0.81
N ALA A 206 4.59 11.09 -0.39
CA ALA A 206 5.22 12.00 -1.34
C ALA A 206 4.26 13.11 -1.81
N LEU A 207 3.02 12.76 -2.14
CA LEU A 207 2.00 13.74 -2.50
C LEU A 207 1.72 14.70 -1.34
N PHE A 208 1.58 14.17 -0.12
CA PHE A 208 1.36 14.98 1.07
C PHE A 208 2.52 15.93 1.34
N LEU A 209 3.76 15.43 1.36
CA LEU A 209 4.96 16.25 1.53
C LEU A 209 5.08 17.32 0.44
N TYR A 210 4.72 16.98 -0.80
CA TYR A 210 4.67 17.95 -1.89
C TYR A 210 3.70 19.09 -1.58
N PHE A 211 2.49 18.78 -1.11
CA PHE A 211 1.53 19.80 -0.73
C PHE A 211 1.97 20.65 0.46
N CYS A 212 2.55 20.02 1.48
CA CYS A 212 3.10 20.73 2.64
C CYS A 212 4.21 21.70 2.22
N ARG A 213 5.09 21.28 1.30
CA ARG A 213 6.21 22.11 0.79
C ARG A 213 5.77 23.26 -0.09
N GLN A 214 4.74 23.07 -0.92
CA GLN A 214 4.11 24.17 -1.66
C GLN A 214 3.31 25.12 -0.73
N GLY A 215 3.47 24.95 0.59
CA GLY A 215 2.95 25.78 1.65
C GLY A 215 1.42 25.83 1.67
N PHE A 216 0.74 24.88 1.02
CA PHE A 216 -0.68 24.98 0.67
C PHE A 216 -1.09 26.43 0.31
N GLN A 217 -0.19 27.21 -0.28
CA GLN A 217 -0.38 28.66 -0.51
C GLN A 217 -1.37 28.92 -1.64
N ILE A 218 -1.90 27.86 -2.22
CA ILE A 218 -3.01 27.87 -3.16
C ILE A 218 -4.26 28.20 -2.36
N LYS A 219 -4.46 29.50 -2.09
CA LYS A 219 -5.69 30.06 -1.53
C LYS A 219 -6.96 29.56 -2.23
N ASN A 220 -6.81 29.00 -3.44
CA ASN A 220 -7.87 28.53 -4.32
C ASN A 220 -7.81 27.03 -4.65
N PHE A 221 -7.53 26.13 -3.70
CA PHE A 221 -7.85 24.72 -3.96
C PHE A 221 -9.33 24.59 -4.30
N HIS A 222 -9.64 23.99 -5.45
CA HIS A 222 -11.01 23.67 -5.78
C HIS A 222 -11.56 22.72 -4.71
N LYS A 223 -12.87 22.82 -4.45
CA LYS A 223 -13.56 21.98 -3.46
C LYS A 223 -13.26 20.49 -3.64
N ASN A 224 -13.16 20.04 -4.90
CA ASN A 224 -12.88 18.65 -5.26
C ASN A 224 -11.46 18.21 -4.84
N ASP A 225 -10.45 19.06 -5.00
CA ASP A 225 -9.08 18.75 -4.61
C ASP A 225 -8.96 18.64 -3.10
N ARG A 226 -9.66 19.52 -2.36
CA ARG A 226 -9.71 19.44 -0.90
C ARG A 226 -10.30 18.10 -0.44
N ILE A 227 -11.39 17.67 -1.08
CA ILE A 227 -12.02 16.37 -0.78
C ILE A 227 -11.06 15.22 -1.11
N PHE A 228 -10.38 15.27 -2.25
CA PHE A 228 -9.42 14.25 -2.67
C PHE A 228 -8.23 14.14 -1.69
N ILE A 229 -7.60 15.26 -1.35
CA ILE A 229 -6.48 15.31 -0.41
C ILE A 229 -6.96 14.86 0.99
N ALA A 230 -8.16 15.25 1.44
CA ALA A 230 -8.72 14.79 2.71
C ALA A 230 -8.93 13.28 2.73
N ASN A 231 -9.38 12.68 1.62
CA ASN A 231 -9.54 11.23 1.49
C ASN A 231 -8.19 10.51 1.51
N ILE A 232 -7.16 11.06 0.86
CA ILE A 232 -5.79 10.54 0.89
C ILE A 232 -5.21 10.62 2.30
N LEU A 233 -5.32 11.78 2.96
CA LEU A 233 -4.86 11.96 4.33
C LEU A 233 -5.53 10.96 5.26
N THR A 234 -6.86 10.85 5.18
CA THR A 234 -7.62 9.87 5.96
C THR A 234 -7.10 8.45 5.73
N SER A 235 -6.83 8.07 4.48
CA SER A 235 -6.31 6.74 4.13
C SER A 235 -4.90 6.52 4.67
N CYS A 236 -4.02 7.52 4.55
CA CYS A 236 -2.65 7.49 5.04
C CYS A 236 -2.61 7.37 6.57
N PHE A 237 -3.37 8.20 7.28
CA PHE A 237 -3.52 8.13 8.74
C PHE A 237 -4.01 6.78 9.22
N ASN A 238 -5.10 6.28 8.62
CA ASN A 238 -5.67 4.99 9.00
C ASN A 238 -4.70 3.83 8.74
N HIS A 239 -3.92 3.90 7.66
CA HIS A 239 -2.89 2.92 7.37
C HIS A 239 -1.76 2.97 8.40
N LEU A 240 -1.27 4.16 8.74
CA LEU A 240 -0.21 4.32 9.74
C LEU A 240 -0.64 3.86 11.14
N GLU A 241 -1.88 4.19 11.52
CA GLU A 241 -2.50 3.73 12.77
C GLU A 241 -2.57 2.21 12.85
N LYS A 242 -3.09 1.58 11.79
CA LYS A 242 -3.22 0.13 11.71
C LYS A 242 -1.88 -0.60 11.82
N ASN A 243 -0.78 0.04 11.41
CA ASN A 243 0.57 -0.53 11.44
C ASN A 243 1.42 0.02 12.60
N SER A 244 0.81 0.69 13.58
CA SER A 244 1.48 1.26 14.76
C SER A 244 2.70 2.12 14.43
N LYS A 245 2.64 2.87 13.31
CA LYS A 245 3.71 3.77 12.86
C LYS A 245 3.50 5.17 13.46
N TYR A 246 3.71 5.27 14.77
CA TYR A 246 3.40 6.47 15.55
C TYR A 246 4.19 7.71 15.09
N ASP A 247 5.50 7.60 14.91
CA ASP A 247 6.37 8.74 14.53
C ASP A 247 5.94 9.37 13.20
N LEU A 248 5.67 8.54 12.19
CA LEU A 248 5.18 9.00 10.89
C LEU A 248 3.81 9.64 10.98
N THR A 249 2.97 9.16 11.91
CA THR A 249 1.64 9.77 12.08
C THR A 249 1.75 11.17 12.68
N GLN A 250 2.66 11.35 13.64
CA GLN A 250 2.97 12.65 14.22
C GLN A 250 3.55 13.61 13.17
N GLU A 251 4.51 13.15 12.36
CA GLU A 251 5.06 13.92 11.24
C GLU A 251 3.94 14.45 10.33
N ILE A 252 2.96 13.60 9.98
CA ILE A 252 1.83 14.01 9.14
C ILE A 252 0.90 15.00 9.86
N ILE A 253 0.62 14.83 11.16
CA ILE A 253 -0.20 15.77 11.93
C ILE A 253 0.44 17.17 11.91
N SER A 254 1.73 17.25 12.23
CA SER A 254 2.48 18.50 12.26
C SER A 254 2.55 19.20 10.91
N MET A 255 2.59 18.41 9.83
CA MET A 255 2.60 18.92 8.46
C MET A 255 1.21 19.27 7.90
N THR A 256 0.13 18.83 8.56
CA THR A 256 -1.24 19.10 8.10
C THR A 256 -1.57 20.56 8.41
N PRO A 257 -2.02 21.37 7.43
CA PRO A 257 -2.30 22.79 7.64
C PRO A 257 -3.26 23.06 8.79
N LEU A 258 -3.05 24.16 9.51
CA LEU A 258 -3.94 24.58 10.60
C LEU A 258 -5.34 24.93 10.08
N SER A 259 -5.48 25.33 8.82
CA SER A 259 -6.79 25.57 8.20
C SER A 259 -7.59 24.30 7.91
N TRP A 260 -7.05 23.12 8.24
CA TRP A 260 -7.69 21.83 8.05
C TRP A 260 -7.98 21.17 9.39
N SER A 261 -9.27 20.92 9.62
CA SER A 261 -9.75 20.23 10.82
C SER A 261 -9.47 18.75 10.71
N LEU A 262 -8.71 18.24 11.68
CA LEU A 262 -8.48 16.81 11.83
C LEU A 262 -9.79 16.07 12.15
N ALA A 263 -10.74 16.73 12.82
CA ALA A 263 -12.07 16.19 13.13
C ALA A 263 -12.85 15.83 11.85
N LYS A 264 -12.75 16.68 10.82
CA LYS A 264 -13.37 16.43 9.49
C LYS A 264 -12.73 15.27 8.73
N LEU A 265 -11.53 14.82 9.11
CA LEU A 265 -10.93 13.61 8.56
C LEU A 265 -11.62 12.39 9.17
N LYS A 266 -12.02 11.41 8.35
CA LYS A 266 -12.70 10.16 8.79
C LYS A 266 -11.71 9.16 9.40
N LEU A 267 -10.88 9.64 10.34
CA LEU A 267 -9.88 8.86 11.07
C LEU A 267 -10.58 7.78 11.92
N LYS A 268 -10.05 6.56 11.87
CA LYS A 268 -10.50 5.36 12.60
C LYS A 268 -9.60 5.05 13.80
N ALA A 269 -8.91 6.05 14.33
CA ALA A 269 -8.04 5.91 15.48
C ALA A 269 -8.87 5.63 16.75
N PRO A 270 -8.48 4.65 17.58
CA PRO A 270 -9.07 4.47 18.90
C PRO A 270 -8.96 5.75 19.76
N PRO A 271 -9.92 6.03 20.66
CA PRO A 271 -9.88 7.23 21.52
C PRO A 271 -8.56 7.35 22.30
N GLN A 272 -8.05 6.23 22.82
CA GLN A 272 -6.80 6.20 23.57
C GLN A 272 -5.59 6.59 22.72
N ASN A 273 -5.50 6.13 21.46
CA ASN A 273 -4.40 6.51 20.56
C ASN A 273 -4.37 8.03 20.29
N ILE A 274 -5.54 8.68 20.21
CA ILE A 274 -5.63 10.13 20.02
C ILE A 274 -5.11 10.86 21.26
N ILE A 275 -5.52 10.41 22.46
CA ILE A 275 -5.07 10.98 23.73
C ILE A 275 -3.56 10.80 23.91
N ASP A 276 -3.02 9.59 23.69
CA ASP A 276 -1.60 9.30 23.85
C ASP A 276 -0.73 10.21 22.96
N ARG A 277 -1.22 10.51 21.75
CA ARG A 277 -0.54 11.42 20.82
C ARG A 277 -0.66 12.88 21.24
N ALA A 278 -1.82 13.30 21.71
CA ALA A 278 -1.99 14.65 22.25
C ALA A 278 -1.03 14.89 23.43
N GLN A 279 -0.91 13.89 24.31
CA GLN A 279 0.05 13.88 25.42
C GLN A 279 1.50 13.88 24.94
N TYR A 280 1.82 13.17 23.85
CA TYR A 280 3.15 13.24 23.24
C TYR A 280 3.50 14.66 22.75
N PHE A 281 2.64 15.30 21.95
CA PHE A 281 2.87 16.67 21.50
C PHE A 281 2.94 17.66 22.67
N ARG A 282 2.17 17.41 23.72
CA ARG A 282 2.21 18.21 24.94
C ARG A 282 3.56 18.12 25.64
N LYS A 283 4.16 16.93 25.72
CA LYS A 283 5.53 16.73 26.27
C LYS A 283 6.58 17.48 25.45
N LEU A 284 6.35 17.66 24.15
CA LEU A 284 7.19 18.48 23.27
C LEU A 284 6.87 19.98 23.32
N ASN A 285 5.90 20.40 24.15
CA ASN A 285 5.37 21.77 24.20
C ASN A 285 4.80 22.28 22.87
N ASP A 286 4.30 21.37 22.02
CA ASP A 286 3.57 21.68 20.78
C ASP A 286 2.07 21.71 21.07
N TYR A 287 1.64 22.76 21.76
CA TYR A 287 0.25 22.90 22.20
C TYR A 287 -0.74 23.08 21.07
N VAL A 288 -0.30 23.57 19.91
CA VAL A 288 -1.16 23.68 18.73
C VAL A 288 -1.59 22.28 18.29
N GLN A 289 -0.65 21.35 18.11
CA GLN A 289 -1.01 19.98 17.70
C GLN A 289 -1.77 19.22 18.79
N THR A 290 -1.43 19.44 20.07
CA THR A 290 -2.21 18.87 21.19
C THR A 290 -3.67 19.30 21.12
N LEU A 291 -3.95 20.60 20.98
CA LEU A 291 -5.33 21.12 20.93
C LEU A 291 -6.09 20.66 19.68
N ARG A 292 -5.41 20.49 18.53
CA ARG A 292 -6.02 19.90 17.32
C ARG A 292 -6.45 18.44 17.51
N LEU A 293 -5.65 17.66 18.24
CA LEU A 293 -6.00 16.28 18.57
C LEU A 293 -7.11 16.18 19.60
N TYR A 294 -7.13 17.09 20.58
CA TYR A 294 -8.25 17.19 21.52
C TYR A 294 -9.54 17.66 20.84
N ASP A 295 -9.48 18.56 19.87
CA ASP A 295 -10.64 18.92 19.05
C ASP A 295 -11.19 17.71 18.28
N LEU A 296 -10.32 16.95 17.61
CA LEU A 296 -10.69 15.67 16.98
C LEU A 296 -11.31 14.69 17.98
N PHE A 297 -10.77 14.61 19.20
CA PHE A 297 -11.30 13.74 20.25
C PHE A 297 -12.69 14.19 20.69
N MET A 298 -12.88 15.47 20.99
CA MET A 298 -14.14 16.02 21.48
C MET A 298 -15.24 15.92 20.42
N ASP A 299 -14.92 16.15 19.15
CA ASP A 299 -15.87 16.01 18.03
C ASP A 299 -16.40 14.57 17.90
N LYS A 300 -15.50 13.57 17.97
CA LYS A 300 -15.87 12.15 17.76
C LYS A 300 -16.32 11.40 19.00
N PHE A 301 -15.83 11.82 20.17
CA PHE A 301 -15.88 11.05 21.40
C PHE A 301 -16.33 11.90 22.60
N ALA A 302 -17.20 12.90 22.39
CA ALA A 302 -17.75 13.76 23.44
C ALA A 302 -18.36 12.97 24.63
N ALA A 303 -18.97 11.81 24.35
CA ALA A 303 -19.58 10.95 25.38
C ALA A 303 -18.59 9.99 26.07
N HIS A 304 -17.32 9.98 25.68
CA HIS A 304 -16.31 9.09 26.25
C HIS A 304 -15.96 9.52 27.69
N PRO A 305 -15.72 8.59 28.64
CA PRO A 305 -15.42 8.95 30.04
C PRO A 305 -14.24 9.91 30.23
N LYS A 306 -13.26 9.86 29.32
CA LYS A 306 -12.10 10.76 29.31
C LYS A 306 -12.37 12.17 28.76
N ALA A 307 -13.57 12.49 28.29
CA ALA A 307 -13.87 13.83 27.77
C ALA A 307 -13.70 14.94 28.82
N GLN A 308 -14.11 14.67 30.07
CA GLN A 308 -13.90 15.61 31.18
C GLN A 308 -12.41 15.80 31.51
N GLU A 309 -11.62 14.72 31.45
CA GLU A 309 -10.17 14.77 31.64
C GLU A 309 -9.50 15.61 30.55
N VAL A 310 -9.88 15.40 29.28
CA VAL A 310 -9.40 16.17 28.13
C VAL A 310 -9.75 17.66 28.30
N GLN A 311 -10.99 17.98 28.69
CA GLN A 311 -11.43 19.35 28.92
C GLN A 311 -10.64 20.04 30.05
N ALA A 312 -10.40 19.34 31.16
CA ALA A 312 -9.55 19.84 32.24
C ALA A 312 -8.10 20.05 31.77
N ASP A 313 -7.60 19.19 30.88
CA ASP A 313 -6.24 19.31 30.35
C ASP A 313 -6.06 20.49 29.40
N ILE A 314 -7.09 20.82 28.63
CA ILE A 314 -7.12 22.02 27.78
C ILE A 314 -6.94 23.29 28.62
N MET A 315 -7.64 23.40 29.76
CA MET A 315 -7.47 24.56 30.66
C MET A 315 -6.03 24.66 31.16
N LYS A 316 -5.42 23.54 31.58
CA LYS A 316 -4.01 23.50 32.00
C LYS A 316 -3.04 23.91 30.89
N ILE A 317 -3.37 23.65 29.62
CA ILE A 317 -2.55 24.08 28.49
C ILE A 317 -2.57 25.60 28.37
N PHE A 318 -3.72 26.27 28.54
CA PHE A 318 -3.80 27.73 28.52
C PHE A 318 -3.04 28.37 29.68
N ASP A 319 -3.14 27.82 30.90
CA ASP A 319 -2.34 28.26 32.06
C ASP A 319 -0.83 28.17 31.77
N HIS A 320 -0.41 27.24 30.91
CA HIS A 320 0.97 27.07 30.50
C HIS A 320 1.38 28.04 29.38
N ILE A 321 0.49 28.26 28.39
CA ILE A 321 0.69 29.26 27.32
C ILE A 321 0.82 30.67 27.92
N GLU A 322 0.07 30.97 28.97
CA GLU A 322 0.11 32.28 29.62
C GLU A 322 1.50 32.61 30.19
N LYS A 323 2.24 31.58 30.61
CA LYS A 323 3.60 31.67 31.16
C LYS A 323 4.71 31.68 30.11
N PHE A 324 4.38 31.56 28.82
CA PHE A 324 5.38 31.64 27.75
C PHE A 324 5.98 33.06 27.65
N PRO A 325 7.23 33.19 27.16
CA PRO A 325 7.76 34.48 26.74
C PRO A 325 6.82 35.14 25.72
N SER A 326 6.66 36.47 25.80
CA SER A 326 5.65 37.23 25.01
C SER A 326 5.69 36.90 23.52
N GLU A 327 6.87 36.80 22.91
CA GLU A 327 7.01 36.45 21.48
C GLU A 327 6.45 35.06 21.16
N ARG A 328 6.83 34.04 21.94
CA ARG A 328 6.35 32.66 21.77
C ARG A 328 4.86 32.55 22.07
N LYS A 329 4.38 33.28 23.08
CA LYS A 329 2.96 33.36 23.46
C LYS A 329 2.15 33.90 22.29
N ALA A 330 2.50 35.07 21.76
CA ALA A 330 1.85 35.70 20.61
C ALA A 330 1.82 34.75 19.39
N GLN A 331 2.96 34.16 19.03
CA GLN A 331 3.02 33.20 17.91
C GLN A 331 2.10 31.99 18.10
N THR A 332 2.04 31.45 19.33
CA THR A 332 1.18 30.30 19.64
C THR A 332 -0.29 30.68 19.54
N LEU A 333 -0.68 31.84 20.10
CA LEU A 333 -2.06 32.33 20.04
C LEU A 333 -2.49 32.64 18.61
N ASP A 334 -1.62 33.22 17.78
CA ASP A 334 -1.91 33.50 16.36
C ASP A 334 -2.16 32.20 15.57
N MET A 335 -1.35 31.16 15.80
CA MET A 335 -1.58 29.85 15.18
C MET A 335 -2.92 29.24 15.61
N LEU A 336 -3.30 29.40 16.88
CA LEU A 336 -4.59 28.91 17.39
C LEU A 336 -5.77 29.74 16.87
N LEU A 337 -5.62 31.04 16.64
CA LEU A 337 -6.62 31.87 15.96
C LEU A 337 -6.82 31.40 14.53
N VAL A 338 -5.74 31.20 13.76
CA VAL A 338 -5.82 30.64 12.39
C VAL A 338 -6.57 29.31 12.37
N TYR A 339 -6.28 28.44 13.36
CA TYR A 339 -6.97 27.16 13.50
C TYR A 339 -8.48 27.34 13.76
N THR A 340 -8.86 28.14 14.76
CA THR A 340 -10.25 28.32 15.16
C THR A 340 -11.08 29.09 14.13
N ASP A 341 -10.52 30.10 13.49
CA ASP A 341 -11.19 30.90 12.45
C ASP A 341 -11.50 30.09 11.18
N SER A 342 -10.67 29.08 10.89
CA SER A 342 -10.90 28.18 9.75
C SER A 342 -12.07 27.22 9.97
N HIS A 343 -12.61 27.16 11.19
CA HIS A 343 -13.60 26.17 11.60
C HIS A 343 -14.61 26.76 12.61
N PRO A 344 -15.55 27.61 12.18
CA PRO A 344 -16.49 28.27 13.11
C PRO A 344 -17.59 27.35 13.66
N ASP A 345 -17.85 26.20 13.02
CA ASP A 345 -19.06 25.41 13.29
C ASP A 345 -18.97 24.48 14.51
N ASN A 346 -17.81 24.37 15.16
CA ASN A 346 -17.62 23.45 16.28
C ASN A 346 -17.75 24.21 17.61
N HIS A 347 -18.64 23.74 18.48
CA HIS A 347 -18.83 24.29 19.83
C HIS A 347 -17.51 24.36 20.62
N PHE A 348 -16.67 23.34 20.48
CA PHE A 348 -15.34 23.31 21.09
C PHE A 348 -14.44 24.45 20.61
N GLN A 349 -14.49 24.77 19.31
CA GLN A 349 -13.65 25.81 18.71
C GLN A 349 -14.14 27.20 19.10
N THR A 350 -15.44 27.40 19.30
CA THR A 350 -15.99 28.65 19.86
C THR A 350 -15.48 28.90 21.29
N GLN A 351 -15.50 27.88 22.15
CA GLN A 351 -14.94 27.97 23.50
C GLN A 351 -13.43 28.25 23.45
N LEU A 352 -12.71 27.55 22.57
CA LEU A 352 -11.27 27.75 22.37
C LEU A 352 -10.95 29.19 21.93
N LYS A 353 -11.73 29.74 21.00
CA LYS A 353 -11.60 31.12 20.51
C LYS A 353 -11.85 32.15 21.61
N GLN A 354 -12.83 31.90 22.49
CA GLN A 354 -13.09 32.78 23.64
C GLN A 354 -11.89 32.80 24.61
N LEU A 355 -11.32 31.63 24.92
CA LEU A 355 -10.12 31.52 25.76
C LEU A 355 -8.93 32.27 25.14
N ILE A 356 -8.71 32.10 23.84
CA ILE A 356 -7.63 32.82 23.13
C ILE A 356 -7.82 34.34 23.22
N HIS A 357 -9.04 34.85 23.00
CA HIS A 357 -9.34 36.28 23.12
C HIS A 357 -9.25 36.82 24.55
N GLN A 358 -9.46 35.99 25.56
CA GLN A 358 -9.26 36.37 26.96
C GLN A 358 -7.77 36.60 27.23
N VAL A 359 -6.93 35.60 26.91
CA VAL A 359 -5.47 35.67 27.13
C VAL A 359 -4.84 36.85 26.37
N HIS A 360 -5.33 37.13 25.16
CA HIS A 360 -4.84 38.25 24.35
C HIS A 360 -5.25 39.63 24.90
N ARG A 361 -6.39 39.73 25.60
CA ARG A 361 -6.82 40.98 26.26
C ARG A 361 -6.00 41.26 27.51
N GLU A 362 -5.75 40.23 28.31
CA GLU A 362 -4.91 40.32 29.52
C GLU A 362 -3.48 40.76 29.17
N GLU A 363 -2.92 40.27 28.06
CA GLU A 363 -1.60 40.68 27.57
C GLU A 363 -1.56 42.17 27.16
N LYS A 364 -2.58 42.67 26.45
CA LYS A 364 -2.65 44.09 26.07
C LYS A 364 -2.74 45.02 27.28
N ASN A 365 -3.45 44.60 28.33
CA ASN A 365 -3.57 45.35 29.57
C ASN A 365 -2.30 45.34 30.43
N ALA A 366 -1.41 44.36 30.24
CA ALA A 366 -0.15 44.28 30.99
C ALA A 366 0.96 45.16 30.39
N ILE A 367 0.82 45.60 29.14
CA ILE A 367 1.81 46.40 28.40
C ILE A 367 1.48 47.92 28.46
N GLY A 368 0.21 48.27 28.69
CA GLY A 368 -0.25 49.65 28.88
C GLY A 368 -0.23 50.04 30.35
#